data_AF-A0A9D8SLF9-F1
#
_entry.id   AF-A0A9D8SLF9-F1
#
_cell.length_a   1.000
_cell.length_b   1.000
_cell.length_c   1.000
_cell.angle_alpha   90.00
_cell.angle_beta   90.00
_cell.angle_gamma   90.00
#
_symmetry.space_group_name_H-M   'P 1'
#
loop_
_entity.id
_entity.type
_entity.pdbx_description
1 polymer ?
#
loop_
_entity_poly.entity_id
_entity_poly.type
_entity_poly.pdbx_seq_one_letter_code
_entity_poly.pdbx_strand_id
1 'polypeptide(L)'
;MALFKSNEEKQNEQEQKEIKMLQKYGLENLSIPADRESVRKIVSELLGTGMMETGMKLQLAKAEVALPVYYQRAILEQNFIMIRQLDRIAQLLEK
;
A
#
# COMPACT_ATOMS: atom_id res chain seq x y z
N MET A 1 9.19 -33.23 -0.35
CA MET A 1 10.26 -32.40 0.26
C MET A 1 10.16 -31.03 -0.40
N ALA A 2 9.88 -29.89 0.23
CA ALA A 2 9.86 -29.47 1.62
C ALA A 2 8.68 -28.48 1.80
N LEU A 3 7.77 -28.75 2.74
CA LEU A 3 6.54 -27.94 2.96
C LEU A 3 6.69 -26.91 4.09
N PHE A 4 7.90 -26.70 4.59
CA PHE A 4 8.18 -25.71 5.63
C PHE A 4 9.38 -24.87 5.22
N LYS A 5 9.12 -23.66 4.73
CA LYS A 5 10.14 -22.61 4.63
C LYS A 5 10.64 -22.26 6.02
N SER A 6 11.94 -22.02 6.16
CA SER A 6 12.54 -21.58 7.42
C SER A 6 11.98 -20.22 7.85
N ASN A 7 12.08 -19.89 9.14
CA ASN A 7 11.59 -18.59 9.63
C ASN A 7 12.35 -17.41 9.00
N GLU A 8 13.64 -17.60 8.70
CA GLU A 8 14.47 -16.60 8.01
C GLU A 8 14.04 -16.40 6.55
N GLU A 9 13.70 -17.47 5.83
CA GLU A 9 13.17 -17.38 4.46
C GLU A 9 11.82 -16.64 4.42
N LYS A 10 10.96 -16.85 5.43
CA LYS A 10 9.67 -16.16 5.54
C LYS A 10 9.83 -14.66 5.81
N GLN A 11 10.79 -14.28 6.66
CA GLN A 11 11.08 -12.87 6.97
C GLN A 11 11.65 -12.14 5.74
N ASN A 12 12.63 -12.75 5.07
CA ASN A 12 13.19 -12.18 3.83
C ASN A 12 12.12 -11.99 2.74
N GLU A 13 11.20 -12.95 2.58
CA GLU A 13 10.08 -12.81 1.64
C GLU A 13 9.10 -11.71 2.03
N GLN A 14 8.87 -11.50 3.31
CA GLN A 14 8.00 -10.42 3.80
C GLN A 14 8.63 -9.06 3.56
N GLU A 15 9.91 -8.88 3.88
CA GLU A 15 10.64 -7.64 3.59
C GLU A 15 10.68 -7.34 2.09
N GLN A 16 10.93 -8.34 1.26
CA GLN A 16 10.91 -8.14 -0.20
C GLN A 16 9.52 -7.73 -0.71
N LYS A 17 8.45 -8.28 -0.14
CA LYS A 17 7.07 -7.88 -0.49
C LYS A 17 6.79 -6.45 -0.04
N GLU A 18 7.29 -6.06 1.12
CA GLU A 18 7.18 -4.70 1.64
C GLU A 18 7.91 -3.70 0.75
N ILE A 19 9.17 -3.97 0.39
CA ILE A 19 9.95 -3.13 -0.52
C ILE A 19 9.23 -2.97 -1.87
N LYS A 20 8.76 -4.07 -2.45
CA LYS A 20 8.00 -4.04 -3.72
C LYS A 20 6.70 -3.25 -3.60
N MET A 21 6.02 -3.35 -2.46
CA MET A 21 4.80 -2.60 -2.19
C MET A 21 5.07 -1.11 -2.08
N LEU A 22 6.10 -0.71 -1.33
CA LEU A 22 6.52 0.69 -1.22
C LEU A 22 6.91 1.26 -2.59
N GLN A 23 7.72 0.52 -3.37
CA GLN A 23 8.10 0.89 -4.74
C GLN A 23 6.91 1.08 -5.67
N LYS A 24 5.88 0.21 -5.58
CA LYS A 24 4.66 0.32 -6.41
C LYS A 24 3.96 1.67 -6.21
N TYR A 25 4.05 2.23 -5.01
CA TYR A 25 3.46 3.53 -4.69
C TYR A 25 4.50 4.66 -4.66
N GLY A 26 5.76 4.43 -5.03
CA GLY A 26 6.84 5.44 -5.02
C GLY A 26 7.36 5.83 -3.63
N LEU A 27 7.09 5.01 -2.62
CA LEU A 27 7.36 5.28 -1.19
C LEU A 27 8.68 4.62 -0.71
N GLU A 28 9.54 4.19 -1.62
CA GLU A 28 10.80 3.48 -1.31
C GLU A 28 11.78 4.29 -0.44
N ASN A 29 11.69 5.62 -0.48
CA ASN A 29 12.59 6.51 0.25
C ASN A 29 12.08 6.95 1.62
N LEU A 30 10.92 6.44 2.06
CA LEU A 30 10.37 6.75 3.38
C LEU A 30 11.42 6.51 4.47
N SER A 31 11.88 7.58 5.10
CA SER A 31 12.99 7.55 6.05
C SER A 31 12.56 7.00 7.41
N ILE A 32 11.32 7.28 7.82
CA ILE A 32 10.78 6.94 9.14
C ILE A 32 10.17 5.53 9.12
N PRO A 33 10.67 4.57 9.94
CA PRO A 33 10.13 3.20 9.98
C PRO A 33 8.63 3.12 10.34
N ALA A 34 8.14 4.00 11.22
CA ALA A 34 6.74 4.06 11.61
C ALA A 34 5.81 4.41 10.44
N ASP A 35 6.29 5.21 9.49
CA ASP A 35 5.53 5.58 8.29
C ASP A 35 5.41 4.39 7.34
N ARG A 36 6.48 3.60 7.18
CA ARG A 36 6.46 2.37 6.39
C ARG A 36 5.46 1.36 6.94
N GLU A 37 5.43 1.17 8.26
CA GLU A 37 4.47 0.28 8.90
C GLU A 37 3.02 0.76 8.71
N SER A 38 2.78 2.06 8.84
CA SER A 38 1.46 2.67 8.62
C SER A 38 0.99 2.45 7.17
N VAL A 39 1.87 2.68 6.20
CA VAL A 39 1.61 2.40 4.78
C VAL A 39 1.30 0.92 4.55
N ARG A 40 2.07 0.01 5.15
CA ARG A 40 1.83 -1.44 5.07
C ARG A 40 0.44 -1.83 5.58
N LYS A 41 0.02 -1.28 6.72
CA LYS A 41 -1.31 -1.54 7.29
C LYS A 41 -2.41 -1.02 6.37
N ILE A 42 -2.29 0.22 5.90
CA ILE A 42 -3.24 0.84 4.96
C ILE A 42 -3.39 -0.01 3.70
N VAL A 43 -2.27 -0.40 3.06
CA VAL A 43 -2.31 -1.24 1.84
C VAL A 43 -2.92 -2.62 2.10
N SER A 44 -2.67 -3.22 3.27
CA SER A 44 -3.26 -4.51 3.64
C SER A 44 -4.77 -4.43 3.77
N GLU A 45 -5.28 -3.37 4.43
CA GLU A 45 -6.72 -3.10 4.55
C GLU A 45 -7.36 -2.87 3.18
N LEU A 46 -6.66 -2.16 2.29
CA LEU A 46 -7.14 -1.86 0.95
C LEU A 46 -7.11 -3.05 -0.02
N LEU A 47 -6.18 -3.99 0.13
CA LEU A 47 -6.24 -5.20 -0.66
C LEU A 47 -7.52 -5.99 -0.35
N GLY A 48 -7.99 -5.92 0.90
CA GLY A 48 -9.31 -6.41 1.30
C GLY A 48 -10.45 -5.68 0.59
N THR A 49 -10.40 -4.34 0.52
CA THR A 49 -11.44 -3.55 -0.18
C THR A 49 -11.37 -3.64 -1.70
N GLY A 50 -10.18 -3.82 -2.29
CA GLY A 50 -9.98 -4.00 -3.73
C GLY A 50 -10.50 -5.35 -4.23
N MET A 51 -10.43 -6.40 -3.41
CA MET A 51 -11.13 -7.66 -3.67
C MET A 51 -12.66 -7.45 -3.66
N MET A 52 -13.18 -6.65 -2.72
CA MET A 52 -14.60 -6.28 -2.71
C MET A 52 -14.98 -5.46 -3.95
N GLU A 53 -14.18 -4.45 -4.33
CA GLU A 53 -14.38 -3.63 -5.53
C GLU A 53 -14.40 -4.50 -6.79
N THR A 54 -13.47 -5.45 -6.91
CA THR A 54 -13.42 -6.39 -8.04
C THR A 54 -14.64 -7.31 -8.05
N GLY A 55 -15.06 -7.81 -6.89
CA GLY A 55 -16.30 -8.56 -6.74
C GLY A 55 -17.53 -7.76 -7.17
N MET A 56 -17.60 -6.48 -6.81
CA MET A 56 -18.66 -5.56 -7.23
C MET A 56 -18.64 -5.31 -8.74
N LYS A 57 -17.47 -5.13 -9.35
CA LYS A 57 -17.34 -4.98 -10.82
C LYS A 57 -17.78 -6.24 -11.56
N LEU A 58 -17.40 -7.42 -11.08
CA LEU A 58 -17.81 -8.71 -11.66
C LEU A 58 -19.33 -8.94 -11.52
N GLN A 59 -19.95 -8.42 -10.46
CA GLN A 59 -21.40 -8.44 -10.26
C GLN A 59 -22.14 -7.31 -11.02
N LEU A 60 -21.45 -6.56 -11.90
CA LEU A 60 -22.00 -5.39 -12.60
C LEU A 60 -22.70 -4.42 -11.64
N ALA A 61 -22.11 -4.18 -10.47
CA ALA A 61 -22.68 -3.29 -9.47
C ALA A 61 -23.03 -1.94 -10.10
N LYS A 62 -24.24 -1.45 -9.81
CA LYS A 62 -24.76 -0.19 -10.32
C LYS A 62 -23.73 0.94 -10.08
N ALA A 63 -23.61 1.85 -11.03
CA ALA A 63 -22.64 2.96 -11.00
C ALA A 63 -22.67 3.74 -9.67
N GLU A 64 -23.84 3.86 -9.05
CA GLU A 64 -24.06 4.48 -7.73
C GLU A 64 -23.24 3.85 -6.60
N VAL A 65 -22.99 2.54 -6.67
CA VAL A 65 -22.20 1.80 -5.66
C VAL A 65 -20.70 1.78 -6.02
N ALA A 66 -20.37 1.86 -7.30
CA ALA A 66 -18.98 1.84 -7.78
C ALA A 66 -18.27 3.22 -7.65
N LEU A 67 -18.99 4.33 -7.87
CA LEU A 67 -18.44 5.69 -7.84
C LEU A 67 -17.75 6.06 -6.51
N PRO A 68 -18.35 5.80 -5.32
CA PRO A 68 -17.71 6.09 -4.04
C PRO A 68 -16.37 5.36 -3.87
N VAL A 69 -16.27 4.11 -4.35
CA VAL A 69 -15.05 3.29 -4.26
C VAL A 69 -13.94 3.91 -5.11
N TYR A 70 -14.26 4.35 -6.34
CA TYR A 70 -13.29 5.05 -7.19
C TYR A 70 -12.79 6.35 -6.56
N TYR A 71 -13.67 7.14 -5.93
CA TYR A 71 -13.25 8.36 -5.24
C TYR A 71 -12.35 8.06 -4.03
N GLN A 72 -12.70 7.04 -3.23
CA GLN A 72 -11.85 6.59 -2.13
C GLN A 72 -10.47 6.16 -2.60
N ARG A 73 -10.39 5.45 -3.73
CA ARG A 73 -9.12 5.07 -4.34
C ARG A 73 -8.32 6.28 -4.82
N ALA A 74 -8.95 7.27 -5.44
CA ALA A 74 -8.28 8.50 -5.85
C ALA A 74 -7.73 9.30 -4.65
N ILE A 75 -8.50 9.42 -3.57
CA ILE A 75 -8.07 10.07 -2.31
C ILE A 75 -6.88 9.32 -1.70
N LEU A 76 -6.91 7.99 -1.74
CA LEU A 76 -5.80 7.19 -1.27
C LEU A 76 -4.51 7.46 -2.06
N GLU A 77 -4.59 7.42 -3.39
CA GLU A 77 -3.44 7.69 -4.26
C GLU A 77 -2.88 9.09 -3.97
N GLN A 78 -3.75 10.07 -3.73
CA GLN A 78 -3.37 11.41 -3.27
C GLN A 78 -2.66 11.40 -1.91
N ASN A 79 -3.14 10.64 -0.92
CA ASN A 79 -2.51 10.53 0.39
C ASN A 79 -1.08 10.02 0.30
N PHE A 80 -0.82 9.02 -0.54
CA PHE A 80 0.55 8.54 -0.75
C PHE A 80 1.44 9.55 -1.47
N ILE A 81 0.89 10.35 -2.40
CA ILE A 81 1.63 11.46 -2.99
C ILE A 81 2.03 12.46 -1.90
N MET A 82 1.12 12.82 -1.00
CA MET A 82 1.42 13.74 0.11
C MET A 82 2.53 13.20 1.00
N ILE A 83 2.48 11.91 1.39
CA ILE A 83 3.52 11.26 2.20
C ILE A 83 4.90 11.40 1.52
N ARG A 84 5.00 11.13 0.21
CA ARG A 84 6.26 11.28 -0.54
C ARG A 84 6.79 12.71 -0.55
N GLN A 85 5.90 13.70 -0.62
CA GLN A 85 6.32 15.10 -0.62
C GLN A 85 6.79 15.54 0.77
N LEU A 86 6.10 15.09 1.82
CA LEU A 86 6.49 15.36 3.20
C LEU A 86 7.85 14.74 3.55
N ASP A 87 8.12 13.50 3.15
CA ASP A 87 9.43 12.86 3.35
C ASP A 87 10.56 13.61 2.62
N ARG A 88 10.32 14.04 1.37
CA ARG A 88 11.28 14.91 0.65
C ARG A 88 11.55 16.22 1.38
N ILE A 89 10.50 16.86 1.90
CA ILE A 89 10.62 18.11 2.66
C ILE A 89 11.43 17.86 3.94
N ALA A 90 11.15 16.79 4.67
CA ALA A 90 11.90 16.43 5.88
C ALA A 90 13.40 16.25 5.60
N GLN A 91 13.75 15.49 4.55
CA GLN A 91 15.15 15.30 4.13
C GLN A 91 15.85 16.58 3.70
N LEU A 92 15.11 17.57 3.17
CA LEU A 92 15.66 18.88 2.83
C LEU A 92 15.86 19.76 4.07
N LEU A 93 15.05 19.60 5.12
CA LEU A 93 15.14 20.35 6.37
C LEU A 93 16.18 19.79 7.36
N GLU A 94 16.58 18.52 7.22
CA GLU A 94 17.68 17.93 7.98
C GLU A 94 19.08 18.37 7.52
N LYS A 95 19.16 19.22 6.48
CA LYS A 95 20.39 19.87 6.00
C LYS A 95 20.52 21.29 6.50
#